data_AF-A0A2S2Q0R8-F1
#
_entry.id   AF-A0A2S2Q0R8-F1
#
_cell.length_a   1.000
_cell.length_b   1.000
_cell.length_c   1.000
_cell.angle_alpha   90.00
_cell.angle_beta   90.00
_cell.angle_gamma   90.00
#
_symmetry.space_group_name_H-M   'P 1'
#
loop_
_entity.id
_entity.type
_entity.pdbx_description
1 polymer ?
#
loop_
_entity_poly.entity_id
_entity_poly.type
_entity_poly.pdbx_seq_one_letter_code
_entity_poly.pdbx_strand_id
1 'polypeptide(L)'
;MTTSISSFKFFINNSEPFIVEYHLPSTRVPIQPWSAIYMTLATPAVTISSVHDIMSVLAPSLVPPVKMNCVVSLLFVSSLWITCDADQKLHKIITHVNSANITWKAGINNFHTNDYKKLVGTFHYQNLNGPVLDPYDSDVFGDGANAHDCDTEREDNESNIQETFDSRYHWFNCTSISHIWNQGDCAADWAISVTSVMNDRICIASQGKIKELYSAQKLISCCEDCGNGCNGGYTAAAWQYVKKRGIVTGGDYGSDEGCQPWLMPPCNLSTTEHASTVMGPRGLCGNASQERPKTPKCDLSCYNSQYKGSYLNDIIKARKTYTFTGCTARKMLRKHGPYVATMRVYEDFLTYKSGIYQHVTGDYLGMLSVRMIGWGLYQGQAYWLLANSWGTSWGENGFFKIRRFVNECWIENFRYAGDPDLSKKL
;
A
#
# COMPACT_ATOMS: atom_id res chain seq x y z
N MET A 1 -50.65 -54.90 -8.89
CA MET A 1 -49.95 -55.97 -9.63
C MET A 1 -49.30 -55.30 -10.84
N THR A 2 -47.99 -55.09 -10.96
CA THR A 2 -46.79 -55.66 -10.34
C THR A 2 -45.77 -54.52 -10.21
N THR A 3 -45.14 -54.39 -9.05
CA THR A 3 -43.99 -53.52 -8.75
C THR A 3 -42.72 -54.16 -9.33
N SER A 4 -41.90 -53.39 -10.05
CA SER A 4 -40.52 -53.74 -10.37
C SER A 4 -39.60 -52.95 -9.45
N ILE A 5 -38.99 -53.63 -8.48
CA ILE A 5 -38.04 -53.07 -7.51
C ILE A 5 -36.65 -53.08 -8.15
N SER A 6 -35.97 -51.94 -8.13
CA SER A 6 -34.53 -51.86 -8.43
C SER A 6 -33.81 -51.57 -7.11
N SER A 7 -33.03 -52.52 -6.61
CA SER A 7 -32.26 -52.39 -5.37
C SER A 7 -30.77 -52.24 -5.67
N PHE A 8 -30.14 -51.19 -5.14
CA PHE A 8 -28.69 -50.97 -5.18
C PHE A 8 -28.10 -51.22 -3.78
N LYS A 9 -27.07 -52.07 -3.69
CA LYS A 9 -26.29 -52.31 -2.46
C LYS A 9 -24.94 -51.59 -2.56
N PHE A 10 -24.58 -50.81 -1.53
CA PHE A 10 -23.24 -50.23 -1.37
C PHE A 10 -22.53 -50.90 -0.19
N PHE A 11 -21.23 -51.17 -0.33
CA PHE A 11 -20.36 -51.74 0.70
C PHE A 11 -19.25 -50.75 1.05
N ILE A 12 -19.08 -50.42 2.34
CA ILE A 12 -17.91 -49.73 2.90
C ILE A 12 -17.57 -50.40 4.24
N ASN A 13 -16.33 -50.88 4.37
CA ASN A 13 -15.61 -51.36 5.56
C ASN A 13 -16.42 -51.76 6.82
N ASN A 14 -16.50 -53.09 7.04
CA ASN A 14 -16.76 -53.77 8.32
C ASN A 14 -17.96 -53.30 9.17
N SER A 15 -19.15 -53.16 8.55
CA SER A 15 -20.46 -53.42 9.20
C SER A 15 -21.60 -53.46 8.15
N GLU A 16 -22.71 -54.11 8.50
CA GLU A 16 -23.76 -54.66 7.60
C GLU A 16 -24.52 -53.63 6.70
N PRO A 17 -25.03 -54.05 5.51
CA PRO A 17 -25.72 -53.17 4.57
C PRO A 17 -27.19 -52.90 4.93
N PHE A 18 -27.63 -51.63 4.85
CA PHE A 18 -29.04 -51.22 4.94
C PHE A 18 -29.64 -50.92 3.54
N ILE A 19 -30.90 -51.31 3.32
CA ILE A 19 -31.66 -51.15 2.08
C ILE A 19 -32.77 -50.11 2.29
N VAL A 20 -32.97 -49.20 1.35
CA VAL A 20 -34.08 -48.21 1.36
C VAL A 20 -34.86 -48.31 0.05
N GLU A 21 -36.18 -48.53 0.14
CA GLU A 21 -37.12 -48.59 -0.99
C GLU A 21 -38.10 -47.39 -0.98
N TYR A 22 -38.47 -46.87 -2.16
CA TYR A 22 -39.47 -45.81 -2.34
C TYR A 22 -40.62 -46.26 -3.27
N HIS A 23 -41.84 -45.79 -2.98
CA HIS A 23 -43.05 -46.04 -3.78
C HIS A 23 -43.63 -44.73 -4.36
N LEU A 24 -44.09 -44.77 -5.62
CA LEU A 24 -44.81 -43.68 -6.31
C LEU A 24 -46.22 -44.15 -6.74
N PRO A 25 -47.29 -43.34 -6.60
CA PRO A 25 -48.60 -43.66 -7.14
C PRO A 25 -48.81 -43.19 -8.59
N SER A 26 -49.63 -43.94 -9.33
CA SER A 26 -49.92 -43.84 -10.76
C SER A 26 -51.25 -43.15 -11.08
N THR A 27 -51.30 -42.32 -12.14
CA THR A 27 -52.48 -42.13 -13.01
C THR A 27 -52.03 -41.82 -14.45
N ARG A 28 -52.93 -42.04 -15.43
CA ARG A 28 -52.65 -42.58 -16.78
C ARG A 28 -53.31 -41.73 -17.90
N VAL A 29 -52.58 -41.49 -19.02
CA VAL A 29 -53.02 -41.49 -20.47
C VAL A 29 -53.54 -40.11 -21.02
N PRO A 30 -53.55 -39.76 -22.35
CA PRO A 30 -52.40 -39.35 -23.21
C PRO A 30 -52.71 -38.27 -24.35
N ILE A 31 -51.67 -37.81 -25.08
CA ILE A 31 -51.57 -37.23 -26.48
C ILE A 31 -52.27 -35.89 -26.91
N GLN A 32 -51.44 -35.02 -27.56
CA GLN A 32 -51.57 -33.70 -28.26
C GLN A 32 -52.74 -33.52 -29.31
N PRO A 33 -52.89 -32.39 -30.10
CA PRO A 33 -52.27 -31.03 -30.17
C PRO A 33 -53.27 -29.82 -30.34
N TRP A 34 -52.76 -28.58 -30.56
CA TRP A 34 -53.34 -27.36 -31.19
C TRP A 34 -53.69 -26.11 -30.33
N SER A 35 -53.10 -24.98 -30.78
CA SER A 35 -53.55 -23.56 -30.76
C SER A 35 -53.69 -22.75 -29.45
N ALA A 36 -53.15 -21.54 -29.54
CA ALA A 36 -53.07 -20.46 -28.56
C ALA A 36 -54.43 -19.85 -28.14
N ILE A 37 -54.49 -19.22 -26.96
CA ILE A 37 -55.28 -18.01 -26.66
C ILE A 37 -54.73 -17.35 -25.37
N TYR A 38 -54.57 -16.03 -25.43
CA TYR A 38 -54.20 -15.11 -24.36
C TYR A 38 -55.28 -15.01 -23.27
N MET A 39 -54.89 -14.86 -22.00
CA MET A 39 -55.65 -14.05 -21.04
C MET A 39 -54.76 -13.48 -19.94
N THR A 40 -54.76 -12.16 -19.85
CA THR A 40 -53.99 -11.32 -18.93
C THR A 40 -54.84 -10.93 -17.72
N LEU A 41 -54.12 -10.65 -16.62
CA LEU A 41 -54.46 -9.80 -15.45
C LEU A 41 -55.36 -10.41 -14.35
N ALA A 42 -54.78 -10.56 -13.15
CA ALA A 42 -54.92 -9.57 -12.08
C ALA A 42 -54.16 -10.02 -10.81
N THR A 43 -53.11 -9.29 -10.45
CA THR A 43 -52.52 -9.28 -9.10
C THR A 43 -53.24 -8.23 -8.24
N PRO A 44 -53.37 -8.42 -6.93
CA PRO A 44 -53.25 -7.33 -5.98
C PRO A 44 -51.85 -7.35 -5.34
N ALA A 45 -51.27 -6.16 -5.29
CA ALA A 45 -50.01 -5.86 -4.64
C ALA A 45 -50.09 -6.10 -3.13
N VAL A 46 -49.03 -6.68 -2.56
CA VAL A 46 -48.70 -6.55 -1.14
C VAL A 46 -47.27 -6.06 -1.05
N THR A 47 -47.11 -4.80 -0.65
CA THR A 47 -45.85 -4.19 -0.22
C THR A 47 -45.61 -4.55 1.24
N ILE A 48 -44.49 -5.21 1.56
CA ILE A 48 -43.99 -5.33 2.94
C ILE A 48 -42.53 -4.90 2.99
N SER A 49 -42.28 -4.00 3.94
CA SER A 49 -41.06 -3.29 4.26
C SER A 49 -40.21 -4.02 5.30
N SER A 50 -38.90 -4.07 5.05
CA SER A 50 -37.80 -4.33 6.01
C SER A 50 -37.50 -5.78 6.42
N VAL A 51 -36.19 -6.03 6.57
CA VAL A 51 -35.49 -7.32 6.70
C VAL A 51 -35.20 -7.60 8.18
N HIS A 52 -36.23 -7.94 8.97
CA HIS A 52 -36.01 -8.17 10.40
C HIS A 52 -36.85 -9.27 11.06
N ASP A 53 -37.20 -10.35 10.34
CA ASP A 53 -37.86 -11.51 10.97
C ASP A 53 -37.57 -12.84 10.24
N ILE A 54 -36.31 -13.32 10.22
CA ILE A 54 -36.02 -14.77 10.13
C ILE A 54 -34.70 -15.08 10.86
N MET A 55 -34.73 -15.08 12.21
CA MET A 55 -33.71 -15.71 13.05
C MET A 55 -34.38 -16.33 14.27
N SER A 56 -35.04 -17.48 14.08
CA SER A 56 -35.32 -18.42 15.17
C SER A 56 -35.89 -19.72 14.58
N VAL A 57 -35.07 -20.76 14.45
CA VAL A 57 -35.33 -22.16 14.90
C VAL A 57 -34.00 -22.94 14.75
N LEU A 58 -33.24 -22.92 15.86
CA LEU A 58 -32.47 -24.01 16.49
C LEU A 58 -31.50 -24.90 15.68
N ALA A 59 -30.21 -24.77 16.02
CA ALA A 59 -29.12 -25.74 15.80
C ALA A 59 -29.23 -26.95 16.77
N PRO A 60 -28.48 -28.05 16.56
CA PRO A 60 -27.12 -28.11 17.14
C PRO A 60 -26.02 -28.76 16.28
N SER A 61 -24.85 -28.09 16.32
CA SER A 61 -23.47 -28.59 16.39
C SER A 61 -23.10 -30.01 15.90
N LEU A 62 -22.19 -30.09 14.91
CA LEU A 62 -20.85 -30.74 15.00
C LEU A 62 -20.08 -30.51 13.68
N VAL A 63 -18.93 -29.85 13.80
CA VAL A 63 -17.90 -29.55 12.77
C VAL A 63 -16.82 -30.66 12.91
N PRO A 64 -16.09 -31.11 11.85
CA PRO A 64 -15.37 -30.23 10.92
C PRO A 64 -15.42 -30.51 9.41
N PRO A 65 -15.01 -29.51 8.61
CA PRO A 65 -15.34 -29.41 7.20
C PRO A 65 -14.15 -29.77 6.31
N VAL A 66 -14.41 -30.56 5.28
CA VAL A 66 -13.66 -30.49 4.02
C VAL A 66 -14.69 -30.57 2.91
N LYS A 67 -14.99 -29.43 2.28
CA LYS A 67 -15.40 -29.35 0.86
C LYS A 67 -15.57 -27.91 0.41
N MET A 68 -14.53 -27.48 -0.31
CA MET A 68 -14.55 -26.65 -1.51
C MET A 68 -15.94 -26.54 -2.17
N ASN A 69 -16.50 -25.34 -2.23
CA ASN A 69 -17.67 -25.00 -3.05
C ASN A 69 -17.35 -23.78 -3.91
N CYS A 70 -16.76 -24.02 -5.10
CA CYS A 70 -16.98 -23.15 -6.24
C CYS A 70 -18.27 -23.65 -6.93
N VAL A 71 -19.37 -22.91 -6.78
CA VAL A 71 -20.57 -23.14 -7.59
C VAL A 71 -20.35 -22.43 -8.92
N VAL A 72 -20.08 -23.22 -9.95
CA VAL A 72 -20.02 -22.78 -11.35
C VAL A 72 -21.45 -22.64 -11.85
N SER A 73 -21.96 -21.42 -11.93
CA SER A 73 -23.11 -21.11 -12.79
C SER A 73 -22.60 -20.94 -14.22
N LEU A 74 -22.75 -22.00 -15.01
CA LEU A 74 -22.69 -21.96 -16.46
C LEU A 74 -23.80 -21.04 -16.97
N LEU A 75 -23.44 -19.86 -17.50
CA LEU A 75 -23.94 -19.21 -18.71
C LEU A 75 -23.42 -17.76 -18.75
N PHE A 76 -22.90 -17.34 -19.91
CA PHE A 76 -22.16 -16.09 -20.23
C PHE A 76 -20.62 -16.12 -20.05
N VAL A 77 -19.98 -16.79 -21.00
CA VAL A 77 -18.61 -16.53 -21.49
C VAL A 77 -18.56 -15.03 -21.90
N SER A 78 -17.78 -14.12 -21.31
CA SER A 78 -16.32 -14.11 -21.27
C SER A 78 -15.72 -13.12 -20.24
N SER A 79 -16.46 -12.68 -19.23
CA SER A 79 -16.00 -11.59 -18.33
C SER A 79 -15.96 -11.90 -16.82
N LEU A 80 -16.27 -13.13 -16.41
CA LEU A 80 -16.39 -13.49 -14.98
C LEU A 80 -15.21 -14.24 -14.36
N TRP A 81 -14.10 -14.45 -15.08
CA TRP A 81 -13.03 -15.37 -14.64
C TRP A 81 -11.84 -14.72 -13.91
N ILE A 82 -11.68 -13.40 -13.95
CA ILE A 82 -10.40 -12.76 -13.54
C ILE A 82 -10.40 -12.33 -12.07
N THR A 83 -11.54 -12.06 -11.45
CA THR A 83 -11.59 -11.50 -10.09
C THR A 83 -11.37 -12.53 -8.96
N CYS A 84 -11.56 -13.83 -9.21
CA CYS A 84 -11.34 -14.86 -8.18
C CYS A 84 -9.86 -15.27 -8.05
N ASP A 85 -9.05 -15.14 -9.09
CA ASP A 85 -7.70 -15.75 -9.14
C ASP A 85 -6.65 -14.90 -8.39
N ALA A 86 -6.74 -13.57 -8.47
CA ALA A 86 -5.81 -12.67 -7.77
C ALA A 86 -5.95 -12.73 -6.24
N ASP A 87 -7.20 -12.71 -5.73
CA ASP A 87 -7.48 -12.91 -4.30
C ASP A 87 -7.01 -14.31 -3.86
N GLN A 88 -7.17 -15.33 -4.71
CA GLN A 88 -6.66 -16.67 -4.44
C GLN A 88 -5.12 -16.72 -4.39
N LYS A 89 -4.41 -15.97 -5.24
CA LYS A 89 -2.94 -15.86 -5.20
C LYS A 89 -2.48 -15.22 -3.90
N LEU A 90 -3.08 -14.09 -3.50
CA LEU A 90 -2.70 -13.41 -2.27
C LEU A 90 -3.01 -14.26 -1.04
N HIS A 91 -4.14 -14.97 -1.03
CA HIS A 91 -4.46 -15.93 0.04
C HIS A 91 -3.42 -17.05 0.15
N LYS A 92 -2.94 -17.61 -0.97
CA LYS A 92 -1.87 -18.62 -0.97
C LYS A 92 -0.58 -18.06 -0.39
N ILE A 93 -0.20 -16.83 -0.77
CA ILE A 93 0.97 -16.13 -0.22
C ILE A 93 0.82 -15.95 1.30
N ILE A 94 -0.34 -15.44 1.76
CA ILE A 94 -0.62 -15.24 3.19
C ILE A 94 -0.47 -16.55 3.98
N THR A 95 -1.07 -17.64 3.49
CA THR A 95 -0.96 -18.96 4.13
C THR A 95 0.49 -19.44 4.17
N HIS A 96 1.23 -19.30 3.07
CA HIS A 96 2.63 -19.72 2.98
C HIS A 96 3.50 -18.94 3.98
N VAL A 97 3.41 -17.61 3.97
CA VAL A 97 4.14 -16.72 4.87
C VAL A 97 3.83 -17.05 6.33
N ASN A 98 2.56 -17.16 6.71
CA ASN A 98 2.18 -17.42 8.10
C ASN A 98 2.50 -18.85 8.57
N SER A 99 2.73 -19.79 7.66
CA SER A 99 3.22 -21.14 7.98
C SER A 99 4.74 -21.21 8.12
N ALA A 100 5.47 -20.18 7.67
CA ALA A 100 6.92 -20.13 7.78
C ALA A 100 7.33 -19.65 9.18
N ASN A 101 8.49 -20.13 9.66
CA ASN A 101 9.06 -19.70 10.95
C ASN A 101 9.74 -18.33 10.80
N ILE A 102 8.94 -17.26 10.77
CA ILE A 102 9.39 -15.90 10.44
C ILE A 102 8.90 -14.86 11.47
N THR A 103 9.48 -13.66 11.41
CA THR A 103 9.28 -12.57 12.38
C THR A 103 8.12 -11.61 12.06
N TRP A 104 7.34 -11.88 11.01
CA TRP A 104 6.24 -11.02 10.60
C TRP A 104 4.97 -11.81 10.26
N LYS A 105 3.83 -11.13 10.32
CA LYS A 105 2.51 -11.69 10.03
C LYS A 105 1.95 -11.11 8.75
N ALA A 106 1.48 -12.01 7.88
CA ALA A 106 0.75 -11.67 6.68
C ALA A 106 -0.76 -11.65 6.93
N GLY A 107 -1.45 -10.79 6.20
CA GLY A 107 -2.91 -10.73 6.16
C GLY A 107 -3.40 -9.90 4.97
N ILE A 108 -4.71 -9.87 4.79
CA ILE A 108 -5.32 -9.14 3.67
C ILE A 108 -5.22 -7.64 3.93
N ASN A 109 -4.50 -6.94 3.06
CA ASN A 109 -4.63 -5.50 2.88
C ASN A 109 -5.55 -5.24 1.70
N ASN A 110 -6.46 -4.26 1.81
CA ASN A 110 -7.54 -4.04 0.84
C ASN A 110 -7.05 -3.33 -0.44
N PHE A 111 -6.09 -3.91 -1.14
CA PHE A 111 -5.66 -3.41 -2.45
C PHE A 111 -6.66 -3.86 -3.51
N HIS A 112 -7.47 -2.94 -4.00
CA HIS A 112 -8.48 -3.25 -5.01
C HIS A 112 -7.96 -3.08 -6.45
N THR A 113 -6.74 -3.55 -6.71
CA THR A 113 -6.11 -3.59 -8.05
C THR A 113 -5.80 -5.03 -8.42
N ASN A 114 -5.92 -5.37 -9.72
CA ASN A 114 -5.45 -6.64 -10.26
C ASN A 114 -4.02 -6.55 -10.81
N ASP A 115 -3.43 -5.34 -10.81
CA ASP A 115 -2.07 -5.08 -11.28
C ASP A 115 -1.29 -4.35 -10.19
N TYR A 116 -0.74 -5.11 -9.25
CA TYR A 116 -0.01 -4.58 -8.11
C TYR A 116 1.27 -3.83 -8.49
N LYS A 117 1.76 -3.96 -9.73
CA LYS A 117 2.89 -3.15 -10.23
C LYS A 117 2.52 -1.67 -10.36
N LYS A 118 1.24 -1.33 -10.37
CA LYS A 118 0.77 0.08 -10.37
C LYS A 118 0.99 0.79 -9.04
N LEU A 119 1.15 0.06 -7.93
CA LEU A 119 1.34 0.61 -6.58
C LEU A 119 2.76 1.15 -6.33
N VAL A 120 3.71 0.76 -7.18
CA VAL A 120 5.13 1.11 -7.06
C VAL A 120 5.57 1.95 -8.26
N GLY A 121 6.25 3.05 -7.99
CA GLY A 121 6.57 4.08 -8.96
C GLY A 121 8.02 4.53 -8.98
N THR A 122 8.86 4.14 -8.03
CA THR A 122 10.26 4.53 -8.10
C THR A 122 10.97 3.86 -9.27
N PHE A 123 11.64 4.67 -10.09
CA PHE A 123 12.57 4.21 -11.10
C PHE A 123 13.98 4.10 -10.50
N HIS A 124 14.76 3.19 -11.06
CA HIS A 124 16.17 3.02 -10.70
C HIS A 124 16.99 2.82 -11.97
N TYR A 125 18.17 3.43 -12.04
CA TYR A 125 19.09 3.26 -13.16
C TYR A 125 19.68 1.85 -13.14
N GLN A 126 19.18 0.99 -14.03
CA GLN A 126 19.58 -0.40 -14.15
C GLN A 126 20.96 -0.52 -14.83
N ASN A 127 22.03 -0.34 -14.08
CA ASN A 127 23.28 -1.05 -14.39
C ASN A 127 23.48 -2.11 -13.32
N LEU A 128 22.79 -3.24 -13.50
CA LEU A 128 22.77 -4.36 -12.56
C LEU A 128 24.13 -5.06 -12.36
N ASN A 129 25.20 -4.66 -13.08
CA ASN A 129 26.56 -5.20 -12.96
C ASN A 129 27.68 -4.13 -13.03
N GLY A 130 27.36 -2.83 -12.95
CA GLY A 130 28.35 -1.75 -13.02
C GLY A 130 28.43 -0.94 -11.72
N PRO A 131 29.49 -0.14 -11.49
CA PRO A 131 29.52 0.80 -10.37
C PRO A 131 28.27 1.68 -10.43
N VAL A 132 27.57 1.73 -9.31
CA VAL A 132 26.31 2.46 -9.12
C VAL A 132 26.59 3.95 -9.26
N LEU A 133 26.47 4.47 -10.47
CA LEU A 133 26.50 5.89 -10.75
C LEU A 133 25.05 6.33 -10.93
N ASP A 134 24.47 6.91 -9.88
CA ASP A 134 23.30 7.76 -10.06
C ASP A 134 23.77 9.01 -10.83
N PRO A 135 23.30 9.24 -12.07
CA PRO A 135 23.73 10.39 -12.88
C PRO A 135 23.35 11.74 -12.25
N TYR A 136 22.52 11.75 -11.21
CA TYR A 136 22.24 12.93 -10.39
C TYR A 136 23.21 13.01 -9.21
N ASP A 137 24.46 13.36 -9.52
CA ASP A 137 25.54 13.60 -8.55
C ASP A 137 25.06 14.52 -7.41
N SER A 138 24.74 13.91 -6.28
CA SER A 138 24.44 14.58 -5.02
C SER A 138 25.66 14.49 -4.13
N ASP A 139 25.94 15.55 -3.38
CA ASP A 139 27.04 15.57 -2.41
C ASP A 139 26.99 14.29 -1.55
N VAL A 140 27.99 13.41 -1.67
CA VAL A 140 28.08 12.19 -0.87
C VAL A 140 28.35 12.60 0.58
N PHE A 141 27.47 12.20 1.50
CA PHE A 141 27.68 12.45 2.92
C PHE A 141 28.45 11.27 3.55
N GLY A 142 29.70 11.54 3.92
CA GLY A 142 30.65 10.56 4.44
C GLY A 142 31.70 10.14 3.41
N ASP A 143 32.73 9.42 3.85
CA ASP A 143 33.78 8.93 2.97
C ASP A 143 33.26 7.83 2.04
N GLY A 144 33.55 7.99 0.75
CA GLY A 144 32.99 7.16 -0.31
C GLY A 144 33.47 5.71 -0.28
N ALA A 145 32.58 4.85 -0.77
CA ALA A 145 32.80 3.47 -1.21
C ALA A 145 32.98 2.40 -0.11
N ASN A 146 32.13 1.35 -0.22
CA ASN A 146 32.12 0.07 0.50
C ASN A 146 31.38 0.05 1.85
N ALA A 147 30.07 0.27 1.82
CA ALA A 147 29.24 0.12 3.00
C ALA A 147 28.68 -1.29 3.18
N HIS A 148 29.43 -2.16 3.85
CA HIS A 148 28.79 -2.90 4.93
C HIS A 148 28.34 -1.88 5.99
N ASP A 149 27.28 -2.16 6.75
CA ASP A 149 26.89 -1.34 7.90
C ASP A 149 28.03 -1.39 8.92
N CYS A 150 29.01 -0.50 8.80
CA CYS A 150 30.08 -0.35 9.76
C CYS A 150 29.50 0.31 11.00
N ASP A 151 29.09 -0.53 11.95
CA ASP A 151 29.15 -0.25 13.38
C ASP A 151 30.63 -0.12 13.86
N THR A 152 31.53 0.45 13.04
CA THR A 152 32.97 0.49 13.31
C THR A 152 33.66 1.81 12.99
N GLU A 153 32.95 2.85 12.55
CA GLU A 153 33.59 4.17 12.39
C GLU A 153 33.63 4.94 13.71
N ARG A 154 34.74 4.68 14.41
CA ARG A 154 35.33 5.46 15.49
C ARG A 154 35.37 6.96 15.14
N GLU A 155 34.30 7.70 15.43
CA GLU A 155 34.44 9.16 15.64
C GLU A 155 33.41 9.83 16.55
N ASP A 156 32.53 9.09 17.23
CA ASP A 156 31.78 9.59 18.38
C ASP A 156 31.58 8.39 19.30
N ASN A 157 32.09 8.42 20.53
CA ASN A 157 31.98 7.40 21.60
C ASN A 157 30.77 6.43 21.40
N GLU A 158 31.00 5.34 20.66
CA GLU A 158 29.94 4.51 20.05
C GLU A 158 29.19 3.65 21.09
N SER A 159 29.71 3.61 22.32
CA SER A 159 29.07 2.99 23.48
C SER A 159 27.76 3.66 23.92
N ASN A 160 27.23 4.63 23.16
CA ASN A 160 26.07 5.44 23.55
C ASN A 160 25.03 5.68 22.43
N ILE A 161 25.14 5.02 21.27
CA ILE A 161 24.01 5.02 20.31
C ILE A 161 22.97 4.04 20.85
N GLN A 162 21.77 4.53 21.17
CA GLN A 162 20.68 3.68 21.62
C GLN A 162 20.32 2.64 20.55
N GLU A 163 20.16 1.39 20.97
CA GLU A 163 19.75 0.27 20.10
C GLU A 163 18.36 0.45 19.49
N THR A 164 17.60 1.43 19.96
CA THR A 164 16.31 1.83 19.39
C THR A 164 16.25 3.34 19.26
N PHE A 165 15.73 3.80 18.14
CA PHE A 165 15.50 5.21 17.86
C PHE A 165 14.24 5.36 17.02
N ASP A 166 13.42 6.34 17.37
CA ASP A 166 12.21 6.69 16.65
C ASP A 166 12.09 8.21 16.61
N SER A 167 12.16 8.75 15.40
CA SER A 167 12.07 10.20 15.15
C SER A 167 10.81 10.82 15.74
N ARG A 168 9.71 10.08 15.87
CA ARG A 168 8.44 10.59 16.41
C ARG A 168 8.54 10.93 17.89
N TYR A 169 9.30 10.16 18.65
CA TYR A 169 9.55 10.46 20.07
C TYR A 169 10.66 11.50 20.24
N HIS A 170 11.69 11.45 19.39
CA HIS A 170 12.81 12.37 19.48
C HIS A 170 12.42 13.82 19.10
N TRP A 171 11.57 13.99 18.09
CA TRP A 171 11.03 15.28 17.67
C TRP A 171 9.50 15.31 17.78
N PHE A 172 8.98 15.06 18.98
CA PHE A 172 7.54 14.95 19.24
C PHE A 172 6.70 16.18 18.81
N ASN A 173 7.31 17.36 18.77
CA ASN A 173 6.65 18.59 18.31
C ASN A 173 6.42 18.65 16.78
N CYS A 174 7.09 17.76 16.02
CA CYS A 174 7.01 17.66 14.57
C CYS A 174 6.05 16.55 14.15
N THR A 175 4.77 16.88 14.11
CA THR A 175 3.68 15.94 13.80
C THR A 175 3.75 15.37 12.38
N SER A 176 4.44 16.05 11.46
CA SER A 176 4.72 15.55 10.10
C SER A 176 5.41 14.18 10.12
N ILE A 177 6.21 13.89 11.14
CA ILE A 177 6.97 12.62 11.23
C ILE A 177 6.01 11.44 11.39
N SER A 178 4.90 11.64 12.11
CA SER A 178 3.84 10.65 12.32
C SER A 178 2.81 10.61 11.20
N HIS A 179 2.83 11.58 10.29
CA HIS A 179 1.87 11.68 9.21
C HIS A 179 2.14 10.62 8.12
N ILE A 180 1.08 9.93 7.70
CA ILE A 180 1.10 8.88 6.67
C ILE A 180 0.28 9.36 5.48
N TRP A 181 0.95 9.47 4.33
CA TRP A 181 0.33 9.86 3.08
C TRP A 181 -0.40 8.70 2.43
N ASN A 182 -1.35 9.03 1.55
CA ASN A 182 -1.99 8.09 0.64
C ASN A 182 -1.82 8.55 -0.81
N GLN A 183 -1.02 7.81 -1.58
CA GLN A 183 -0.74 8.13 -2.97
C GLN A 183 -1.91 7.89 -3.93
N GLY A 184 -2.95 7.15 -3.49
CA GLY A 184 -4.06 6.73 -4.34
C GLY A 184 -3.60 5.79 -5.46
N ASP A 185 -4.25 5.88 -6.63
CA ASP A 185 -3.91 5.08 -7.83
C ASP A 185 -2.75 5.68 -8.66
N CYS A 186 -1.95 6.57 -8.05
CA CYS A 186 -0.82 7.25 -8.69
C CYS A 186 0.48 6.66 -8.15
N ALA A 187 1.38 6.23 -9.02
CA ALA A 187 2.68 5.66 -8.65
C ALA A 187 3.67 6.78 -8.26
N ALA A 188 3.38 7.46 -7.15
CA ALA A 188 4.00 8.72 -6.73
C ALA A 188 4.85 8.61 -5.45
N ASP A 189 5.19 7.41 -5.01
CA ASP A 189 6.05 7.16 -3.84
C ASP A 189 7.40 7.88 -3.93
N TRP A 190 7.98 7.98 -5.13
CA TRP A 190 9.19 8.77 -5.40
C TRP A 190 9.06 10.26 -5.04
N ALA A 191 7.89 10.86 -5.23
CA ALA A 191 7.62 12.27 -4.94
C ALA A 191 7.19 12.46 -3.48
N ILE A 192 6.26 11.62 -3.00
CA ILE A 192 5.71 11.69 -1.65
C ILE A 192 6.79 11.42 -0.60
N SER A 193 7.69 10.46 -0.82
CA SER A 193 8.79 10.19 0.10
C SER A 193 9.71 11.41 0.27
N VAL A 194 10.03 12.11 -0.83
CA VAL A 194 10.86 13.33 -0.83
C VAL A 194 10.19 14.46 -0.08
N THR A 195 8.92 14.78 -0.38
CA THR A 195 8.22 15.87 0.32
C THR A 195 7.95 15.53 1.78
N SER A 196 7.67 14.25 2.11
CA SER A 196 7.50 13.82 3.49
C SER A 196 8.76 14.04 4.33
N VAL A 197 9.94 13.67 3.79
CA VAL A 197 11.22 13.94 4.45
C VAL A 197 11.49 15.43 4.55
N MET A 198 11.16 16.20 3.51
CA MET A 198 11.31 17.65 3.53
C MET A 198 10.44 18.29 4.62
N ASN A 199 9.19 17.86 4.79
CA ASN A 199 8.29 18.33 5.86
C ASN A 199 8.91 18.11 7.25
N ASP A 200 9.41 16.90 7.49
CA ASP A 200 10.05 16.54 8.75
C ASP A 200 11.27 17.41 9.03
N ARG A 201 12.14 17.56 8.03
CA ARG A 201 13.38 18.32 8.17
C ARG A 201 13.15 19.83 8.29
N ILE A 202 12.12 20.37 7.65
CA ILE A 202 11.68 21.76 7.84
C ILE A 202 11.24 21.97 9.28
N CYS A 203 10.41 21.09 9.83
CA CYS A 203 9.99 21.19 11.21
C CYS A 203 11.17 21.06 12.19
N ILE A 204 12.05 20.08 11.98
CA ILE A 204 13.23 19.86 12.82
C ILE A 204 14.18 21.07 12.77
N ALA A 205 14.54 21.54 11.58
CA ALA A 205 15.47 22.65 11.40
C ALA A 205 14.90 23.98 11.89
N SER A 206 13.58 24.16 11.83
CA SER A 206 12.90 25.34 12.39
C SER A 206 12.60 25.23 13.88
N GLN A 207 13.03 24.15 14.55
CA GLN A 207 12.75 23.86 15.96
C GLN A 207 11.24 23.84 16.28
N GLY A 208 10.44 23.29 15.36
CA GLY A 208 8.99 23.16 15.50
C GLY A 208 8.20 24.43 15.17
N LYS A 209 8.83 25.47 14.62
CA LYS A 209 8.14 26.72 14.24
C LYS A 209 7.34 26.60 12.95
N ILE A 210 7.83 25.82 11.99
CA ILE A 210 7.19 25.58 10.69
C ILE A 210 6.68 24.14 10.71
N LYS A 211 5.37 23.94 10.55
CA LYS A 211 4.70 22.63 10.66
C LYS A 211 3.79 22.30 9.49
N GLU A 212 3.74 23.18 8.49
CA GLU A 212 2.98 23.02 7.28
C GLU A 212 3.48 21.82 6.48
N LEU A 213 2.55 21.13 5.82
CA LEU A 213 2.86 20.08 4.86
C LEU A 213 3.17 20.68 3.49
N TYR A 214 4.16 20.12 2.80
CA TYR A 214 4.55 20.50 1.46
C TYR A 214 4.13 19.49 0.41
N SER A 215 3.75 20.06 -0.74
CA SER A 215 2.99 19.42 -1.79
C SER A 215 3.83 18.45 -2.62
N ALA A 216 3.50 17.16 -2.52
CA ALA A 216 3.94 16.17 -3.50
C ALA A 216 3.33 16.43 -4.89
N GLN A 217 2.17 17.12 -4.96
CA GLN A 217 1.49 17.43 -6.23
C GLN A 217 2.38 18.24 -7.15
N LYS A 218 3.12 19.22 -6.62
CA LYS A 218 4.04 20.04 -7.40
C LYS A 218 5.13 19.20 -8.06
N LEU A 219 5.68 18.20 -7.37
CA LEU A 219 6.72 17.33 -7.94
C LEU A 219 6.17 16.49 -9.08
N ILE A 220 5.05 15.79 -8.87
CA ILE A 220 4.50 14.91 -9.91
C ILE A 220 4.02 15.66 -11.14
N SER A 221 3.59 16.92 -10.98
CA SER A 221 2.99 17.70 -12.07
C SER A 221 4.00 18.55 -12.83
N CYS A 222 5.03 19.07 -12.15
CA CYS A 222 5.94 20.09 -12.70
C CYS A 222 7.39 19.63 -12.86
N CYS A 223 7.80 18.50 -12.29
CA CYS A 223 9.16 18.00 -12.49
C CYS A 223 9.21 17.08 -13.72
N GLU A 224 9.47 17.68 -14.89
CA GLU A 224 9.60 16.93 -16.15
C GLU A 224 10.84 16.01 -16.16
N ASP A 225 11.94 16.41 -15.53
CA ASP A 225 13.17 15.62 -15.42
C ASP A 225 13.07 14.47 -14.39
N CYS A 226 12.01 14.45 -13.58
CA CYS A 226 11.84 13.45 -12.53
C CYS A 226 11.23 12.14 -13.03
N GLY A 227 10.73 12.08 -14.27
CA GLY A 227 10.07 10.91 -14.83
C GLY A 227 8.66 11.23 -15.31
N ASN A 228 7.73 10.31 -15.10
CA ASN A 228 6.43 10.29 -15.78
C ASN A 228 5.24 10.55 -14.84
N GLY A 229 5.43 11.36 -13.79
CA GLY A 229 4.37 11.71 -12.84
C GLY A 229 3.76 10.49 -12.16
N CYS A 230 2.46 10.25 -12.37
CA CYS A 230 1.74 9.09 -11.85
C CYS A 230 2.17 7.74 -12.44
N ASN A 231 3.04 7.73 -13.45
CA ASN A 231 3.61 6.50 -14.00
C ASN A 231 4.96 6.13 -13.39
N GLY A 232 5.44 6.89 -12.41
CA GLY A 232 6.70 6.67 -11.73
C GLY A 232 7.75 7.74 -12.02
N GLY A 233 8.83 7.72 -11.24
CA GLY A 233 9.88 8.73 -11.30
C GLY A 233 11.10 8.41 -10.45
N TYR A 234 12.12 9.26 -10.55
CA TYR A 234 13.42 9.12 -9.91
C TYR A 234 13.51 9.99 -8.65
N THR A 235 13.71 9.35 -7.51
CA THR A 235 13.83 10.00 -6.20
C THR A 235 14.99 11.00 -6.13
N ALA A 236 16.12 10.70 -6.77
CA ALA A 236 17.27 11.60 -6.84
C ALA A 236 16.96 12.88 -7.63
N ALA A 237 16.33 12.74 -8.80
CA ALA A 237 15.90 13.87 -9.62
C ALA A 237 14.89 14.76 -8.88
N ALA A 238 14.00 14.16 -8.09
CA ALA A 238 13.06 14.89 -7.24
C ALA A 238 13.77 15.76 -6.20
N TRP A 239 14.79 15.24 -5.50
CA TRP A 239 15.62 16.05 -4.60
C TRP A 239 16.32 17.21 -5.33
N GLN A 240 16.84 16.96 -6.54
CA GLN A 240 17.45 18.01 -7.35
C GLN A 240 16.44 19.08 -7.79
N TYR A 241 15.20 18.69 -8.08
CA TYR A 241 14.13 19.63 -8.35
C TYR A 241 13.79 20.48 -7.11
N VAL A 242 13.67 19.87 -5.92
CA VAL A 242 13.45 20.60 -4.66
C VAL A 242 14.60 21.59 -4.39
N LYS A 243 15.85 21.24 -4.71
CA LYS A 243 17.01 22.14 -4.61
C LYS A 243 16.92 23.32 -5.60
N LYS A 244 16.65 23.05 -6.88
CA LYS A 244 16.69 24.06 -7.95
C LYS A 244 15.44 24.95 -7.97
N ARG A 245 14.26 24.33 -7.93
CA ARG A 245 12.95 24.95 -8.16
C ARG A 245 12.11 25.08 -6.89
N GLY A 246 12.28 24.15 -5.95
CA GLY A 246 11.53 24.13 -4.69
C GLY A 246 10.10 23.63 -4.82
N ILE A 247 9.45 23.46 -3.69
CA ILE A 247 8.06 23.00 -3.54
C ILE A 247 7.24 24.03 -2.78
N VAL A 248 5.92 23.97 -2.92
CA VAL A 248 4.96 24.82 -2.17
C VAL A 248 4.26 23.97 -1.11
N THR A 249 3.57 24.60 -0.18
CA THR A 249 2.71 23.93 0.80
C THR A 249 1.56 23.19 0.10
N GLY A 250 1.07 22.11 0.73
CA GLY A 250 -0.04 21.31 0.23
C GLY A 250 -0.19 20.05 1.06
N GLY A 251 -1.37 19.87 1.67
CA GLY A 251 -1.70 18.72 2.49
C GLY A 251 -2.32 17.57 1.70
N ASP A 252 -3.06 16.72 2.42
CA ASP A 252 -3.75 15.55 1.89
C ASP A 252 -4.80 15.87 0.82
N TYR A 253 -5.27 14.82 0.14
CA TYR A 253 -6.42 14.92 -0.72
C TYR A 253 -7.67 15.37 0.05
N GLY A 254 -8.39 16.33 -0.51
CA GLY A 254 -9.57 16.91 0.12
C GLY A 254 -9.26 17.72 1.38
N SER A 255 -7.98 17.95 1.70
CA SER A 255 -7.59 18.94 2.70
C SER A 255 -7.66 20.34 2.08
N ASP A 256 -8.09 21.32 2.88
CA ASP A 256 -7.96 22.74 2.56
C ASP A 256 -6.60 23.29 3.01
N GLU A 257 -5.56 22.44 3.08
CA GLU A 257 -4.26 22.76 3.64
C GLU A 257 -3.22 23.14 2.57
N GLY A 258 -2.68 24.36 2.67
CA GLY A 258 -1.56 24.81 1.83
C GLY A 258 -1.95 25.21 0.40
N CYS A 259 -0.96 25.62 -0.38
CA CYS A 259 -1.13 26.17 -1.72
C CYS A 259 -1.65 25.14 -2.74
N GLN A 260 -1.11 23.92 -2.72
CA GLN A 260 -1.40 22.84 -3.66
C GLN A 260 -1.66 21.50 -2.95
N PRO A 261 -2.83 21.31 -2.30
CA PRO A 261 -3.24 20.03 -1.72
C PRO A 261 -3.24 18.88 -2.73
N TRP A 262 -2.96 17.65 -2.29
CA TRP A 262 -2.88 16.48 -3.16
C TRP A 262 -4.17 16.25 -3.99
N LEU A 263 -4.04 15.99 -5.29
CA LEU A 263 -5.20 15.85 -6.19
C LEU A 263 -5.63 14.40 -6.45
N MET A 264 -4.82 13.42 -6.06
CA MET A 264 -5.17 12.01 -6.27
C MET A 264 -5.98 11.49 -5.08
N PRO A 265 -7.23 11.06 -5.28
CA PRO A 265 -8.03 10.52 -4.19
C PRO A 265 -7.42 9.21 -3.66
N PRO A 266 -7.48 8.97 -2.34
CA PRO A 266 -7.30 7.67 -1.74
C PRO A 266 -8.14 6.60 -2.43
N CYS A 267 -7.61 5.38 -2.48
CA CYS A 267 -8.37 4.22 -2.93
C CYS A 267 -9.63 4.05 -2.09
N ASN A 268 -10.81 4.16 -2.74
CA ASN A 268 -12.13 4.00 -2.15
C ASN A 268 -12.55 5.06 -1.10
N LEU A 269 -12.93 6.25 -1.55
CA LEU A 269 -13.69 7.22 -0.75
C LEU A 269 -15.18 6.86 -0.71
N SER A 270 -15.62 6.22 0.37
CA SER A 270 -17.02 6.22 0.79
C SER A 270 -17.28 7.50 1.61
N THR A 271 -17.56 8.64 0.97
CA THR A 271 -18.25 9.85 1.50
C THR A 271 -18.09 10.25 2.99
N THR A 272 -17.01 9.89 3.70
CA THR A 272 -16.81 10.27 5.11
C THR A 272 -15.82 11.42 5.23
N GLU A 273 -16.06 12.27 6.23
CA GLU A 273 -15.37 13.54 6.50
C GLU A 273 -13.84 13.46 6.72
N HIS A 274 -13.21 12.27 6.65
CA HIS A 274 -11.78 12.07 6.94
C HIS A 274 -11.08 11.23 5.85
N ALA A 275 -11.02 11.77 4.64
CA ALA A 275 -10.43 11.15 3.44
C ALA A 275 -9.01 10.59 3.64
N SER A 276 -8.19 11.21 4.50
CA SER A 276 -6.79 10.82 4.75
C SER A 276 -6.60 9.53 5.56
N THR A 277 -7.67 8.99 6.18
CA THR A 277 -7.59 7.87 7.14
C THR A 277 -8.13 6.54 6.63
N VAL A 278 -8.70 6.49 5.43
CA VAL A 278 -9.52 5.37 4.98
C VAL A 278 -8.93 4.74 3.71
N MET A 279 -8.58 3.45 3.75
CA MET A 279 -8.84 2.58 2.59
C MET A 279 -10.20 1.96 2.85
N GLY A 280 -11.21 2.40 2.10
CA GLY A 280 -12.59 2.02 2.38
C GLY A 280 -12.80 0.51 2.15
N PRO A 281 -13.73 -0.14 2.86
CA PRO A 281 -14.25 -1.44 2.46
C PRO A 281 -15.13 -1.26 1.21
N ARG A 282 -14.76 -1.91 0.10
CA ARG A 282 -15.44 -1.98 -1.22
C ARG A 282 -15.29 -0.77 -2.15
N GLY A 283 -14.21 -0.69 -2.92
CA GLY A 283 -14.09 0.28 -4.04
C GLY A 283 -12.70 0.33 -4.66
N LEU A 284 -12.65 0.44 -5.99
CA LEU A 284 -11.53 0.07 -6.85
C LEU A 284 -10.37 1.07 -6.82
N CYS A 285 -9.14 0.57 -6.72
CA CYS A 285 -7.95 1.31 -7.13
C CYS A 285 -7.35 0.56 -8.32
N GLY A 286 -7.24 1.18 -9.50
CA GLY A 286 -6.84 0.46 -10.69
C GLY A 286 -7.85 -0.61 -11.08
N ASN A 287 -9.01 -0.19 -11.59
CA ASN A 287 -9.80 -1.07 -12.46
C ASN A 287 -8.85 -1.60 -13.55
N ALA A 288 -8.79 -2.92 -13.74
CA ALA A 288 -7.91 -3.55 -14.72
C ALA A 288 -8.14 -3.01 -16.15
N SER A 289 -9.32 -2.43 -16.42
CA SER A 289 -9.67 -1.79 -17.69
C SER A 289 -9.34 -0.29 -17.78
N GLN A 290 -8.74 0.33 -16.76
CA GLN A 290 -8.33 1.74 -16.80
C GLN A 290 -6.80 1.88 -16.69
N GLU A 291 -6.25 2.67 -17.63
CA GLU A 291 -4.89 3.20 -17.55
C GLU A 291 -4.70 3.97 -16.23
N ARG A 292 -3.46 4.04 -15.74
CA ARG A 292 -3.12 4.86 -14.56
C ARG A 292 -3.71 6.27 -14.73
N PRO A 293 -4.13 6.93 -13.63
CA PRO A 293 -4.67 8.29 -13.72
C PRO A 293 -3.68 9.19 -14.43
N LYS A 294 -4.19 10.00 -15.35
CA LYS A 294 -3.38 10.99 -16.05
C LYS A 294 -2.80 11.96 -15.03
N THR A 295 -1.48 12.10 -15.04
CA THR A 295 -0.77 13.09 -14.23
C THR A 295 -1.42 14.48 -14.42
N PRO A 296 -1.85 15.16 -13.35
CA PRO A 296 -2.33 16.53 -13.44
C PRO A 296 -1.29 17.44 -14.09
N LYS A 297 -1.75 18.43 -14.86
CA LYS A 297 -0.85 19.39 -15.50
C LYS A 297 -0.13 20.22 -14.45
N CYS A 298 1.10 20.63 -14.74
CA CYS A 298 1.79 21.61 -13.92
C CYS A 298 0.96 22.90 -13.82
N ASP A 299 0.66 23.29 -12.58
CA ASP A 299 0.04 24.57 -12.23
C ASP A 299 1.05 25.38 -11.42
N LEU A 300 1.33 26.60 -11.87
CA LEU A 300 2.22 27.56 -11.20
C LEU A 300 1.42 28.58 -10.38
N SER A 301 0.27 28.16 -9.85
CA SER A 301 -0.60 28.92 -8.96
C SER A 301 -1.05 28.09 -7.75
N CYS A 302 -1.60 28.75 -6.72
CA CYS A 302 -2.24 28.06 -5.61
C CYS A 302 -3.71 27.83 -5.97
N TYR A 303 -4.08 26.59 -6.28
CA TYR A 303 -5.46 26.23 -6.63
C TYR A 303 -6.35 25.99 -5.41
N ASN A 304 -5.78 25.93 -4.20
CA ASN A 304 -6.57 25.95 -2.98
C ASN A 304 -7.12 27.35 -2.72
N SER A 305 -8.45 27.50 -2.83
CA SER A 305 -9.15 28.77 -2.64
C SER A 305 -9.12 29.30 -1.19
N GLN A 306 -8.87 28.41 -0.21
CA GLN A 306 -8.72 28.79 1.20
C GLN A 306 -7.34 29.35 1.51
N TYR A 307 -6.33 29.02 0.71
CA TYR A 307 -4.97 29.50 0.90
C TYR A 307 -4.85 30.99 0.54
N LYS A 308 -4.35 31.80 1.48
CA LYS A 308 -4.24 33.27 1.32
C LYS A 308 -2.84 33.76 0.91
N GLY A 309 -1.85 32.87 0.91
CA GLY A 309 -0.49 33.20 0.47
C GLY A 309 -0.38 33.27 -1.05
N SER A 310 0.76 33.75 -1.54
CA SER A 310 1.07 33.74 -2.97
C SER A 310 1.97 32.56 -3.33
N TYR A 311 1.77 32.00 -4.53
CA TYR A 311 2.54 30.85 -5.02
C TYR A 311 4.05 31.05 -4.91
N LEU A 312 4.56 32.20 -5.36
CA LEU A 312 6.00 32.48 -5.36
C LEU A 312 6.60 32.63 -3.96
N ASN A 313 5.84 33.21 -3.01
CA ASN A 313 6.31 33.39 -1.63
C ASN A 313 6.19 32.08 -0.82
N ASP A 314 5.38 31.14 -1.29
CA ASP A 314 5.21 29.85 -0.63
C ASP A 314 6.32 28.84 -0.96
N ILE A 315 7.11 29.11 -2.00
CA ILE A 315 8.18 28.20 -2.44
C ILE A 315 9.26 28.09 -1.35
N ILE A 316 9.50 26.85 -0.91
CA ILE A 316 10.69 26.46 -0.14
C ILE A 316 11.61 25.60 -1.00
N LYS A 317 12.92 25.75 -0.80
CA LYS A 317 13.94 24.97 -1.49
C LYS A 317 14.74 24.13 -0.52
N ALA A 318 15.35 23.06 -1.02
CA ALA A 318 16.47 22.43 -0.34
C ALA A 318 17.74 23.27 -0.58
N ARG A 319 18.49 23.56 0.48
CA ARG A 319 19.81 24.19 0.39
C ARG A 319 20.86 23.19 -0.12
N LYS A 320 20.80 21.96 0.39
CA LYS A 320 21.71 20.86 0.07
C LYS A 320 20.93 19.57 -0.05
N THR A 321 21.48 18.62 -0.82
CA THR A 321 20.90 17.30 -1.08
C THR A 321 22.02 16.27 -1.03
N TYR A 322 21.77 15.13 -0.42
CA TYR A 322 22.80 14.15 -0.09
C TYR A 322 22.37 12.74 -0.48
N THR A 323 23.36 11.94 -0.88
CA THR A 323 23.30 10.47 -0.82
C THR A 323 24.28 9.98 0.23
N PHE A 324 23.98 8.83 0.83
CA PHE A 324 24.84 8.24 1.85
C PHE A 324 24.59 6.74 2.00
N THR A 325 25.54 6.06 2.62
CA THR A 325 25.56 4.59 2.72
C THR A 325 25.57 4.14 4.18
N GLY A 326 25.71 2.83 4.41
CA GLY A 326 25.69 2.10 5.69
C GLY A 326 25.91 2.93 6.95
N CYS A 327 27.16 3.29 7.19
CA CYS A 327 27.71 3.66 8.50
C CYS A 327 27.22 5.05 8.96
N THR A 328 26.85 5.91 8.01
CA THR A 328 26.33 7.25 8.32
C THR A 328 24.81 7.29 8.49
N ALA A 329 24.07 6.22 8.19
CA ALA A 329 22.61 6.27 8.18
C ALA A 329 21.97 6.49 9.55
N ARG A 330 22.41 5.78 10.60
CA ARG A 330 21.90 6.01 11.97
C ARG A 330 22.27 7.40 12.46
N LYS A 331 23.50 7.86 12.17
CA LYS A 331 23.98 9.22 12.48
C LYS A 331 23.15 10.29 11.78
N MET A 332 22.87 10.12 10.49
CA MET A 332 22.01 11.00 9.68
C MET A 332 20.61 11.11 10.28
N LEU A 333 20.00 9.97 10.56
CA LEU A 333 18.65 9.94 11.11
C LEU A 333 18.55 10.57 12.50
N ARG A 334 19.55 10.36 13.37
CA ARG A 334 19.59 10.95 14.71
C ARG A 334 19.89 12.44 14.72
N LYS A 335 20.81 12.91 13.87
CA LYS A 335 21.27 14.31 13.88
C LYS A 335 20.39 15.22 13.00
N HIS A 336 19.88 14.70 11.89
CA HIS A 336 19.20 15.50 10.86
C HIS A 336 17.75 15.07 10.60
N GLY A 337 17.28 13.99 11.23
CA GLY A 337 15.92 13.49 11.06
C GLY A 337 15.73 12.56 9.86
N PRO A 338 14.46 12.22 9.57
CA PRO A 338 14.08 11.25 8.54
C PRO A 338 14.77 11.42 7.19
N TYR A 339 14.86 10.34 6.43
CA TYR A 339 15.43 10.34 5.09
C TYR A 339 14.70 9.34 4.17
N VAL A 340 14.88 9.46 2.86
CA VAL A 340 14.26 8.55 1.89
C VAL A 340 15.14 7.33 1.71
N ALA A 341 14.57 6.13 1.77
CA ALA A 341 15.22 4.89 1.38
C ALA A 341 14.42 4.26 0.22
N THR A 342 15.09 3.47 -0.64
CA THR A 342 14.40 2.76 -1.73
C THR A 342 14.58 1.26 -1.57
N MET A 343 13.50 0.50 -1.71
CA MET A 343 13.52 -0.96 -1.65
C MET A 343 12.86 -1.62 -2.86
N ARG A 344 13.22 -2.88 -3.08
CA ARG A 344 12.48 -3.80 -3.95
C ARG A 344 11.20 -4.26 -3.24
N VAL A 345 10.11 -4.28 -3.99
CA VAL A 345 8.82 -4.79 -3.51
C VAL A 345 8.51 -6.11 -4.21
N TYR A 346 8.08 -7.08 -3.42
CA TYR A 346 7.56 -8.36 -3.87
C TYR A 346 6.10 -8.52 -3.45
N GLU A 347 5.38 -9.45 -4.04
CA GLU A 347 3.95 -9.65 -3.76
C GLU A 347 3.64 -9.96 -2.30
N ASP A 348 4.54 -10.65 -1.58
CA ASP A 348 4.36 -10.92 -0.16
C ASP A 348 4.35 -9.66 0.70
N PHE A 349 5.08 -8.61 0.33
CA PHE A 349 5.08 -7.33 1.04
C PHE A 349 3.71 -6.67 1.06
N LEU A 350 2.90 -6.89 0.02
CA LEU A 350 1.52 -6.40 -0.02
C LEU A 350 0.69 -6.99 1.13
N THR A 351 1.07 -8.15 1.66
CA THR A 351 0.34 -8.81 2.75
C THR A 351 0.82 -8.38 4.14
N TYR A 352 1.84 -7.54 4.25
CA TYR A 352 2.41 -7.16 5.55
C TYR A 352 1.35 -6.56 6.49
N LYS A 353 1.26 -7.09 7.72
CA LYS A 353 0.43 -6.55 8.80
C LYS A 353 1.24 -6.08 10.01
N SER A 354 2.23 -6.86 10.43
CA SER A 354 3.05 -6.52 11.59
C SER A 354 4.31 -7.38 11.71
N GLY A 355 5.23 -6.95 12.57
CA GLY A 355 6.49 -7.64 12.83
C GLY A 355 7.65 -7.10 12.01
N ILE A 356 8.70 -7.90 11.79
CA ILE A 356 9.87 -7.48 11.01
C ILE A 356 9.83 -8.21 9.67
N TYR A 357 9.52 -7.46 8.61
CA TYR A 357 9.42 -7.98 7.25
C TYR A 357 10.76 -8.53 6.76
N GLN A 358 10.66 -9.68 6.11
CA GLN A 358 11.69 -10.31 5.30
C GLN A 358 10.98 -10.98 4.13
N HIS A 359 11.54 -10.88 2.93
CA HIS A 359 10.95 -11.51 1.77
C HIS A 359 11.01 -13.04 1.90
N VAL A 360 9.92 -13.70 1.55
CA VAL A 360 9.74 -15.16 1.59
C VAL A 360 9.32 -15.69 0.23
N THR A 361 8.38 -15.02 -0.45
CA THR A 361 7.79 -15.53 -1.70
C THR A 361 7.16 -14.42 -2.55
N GLY A 362 6.72 -14.79 -3.76
CA GLY A 362 5.99 -13.89 -4.65
C GLY A 362 6.88 -13.14 -5.63
N ASP A 363 6.27 -12.67 -6.71
CA ASP A 363 6.98 -12.05 -7.83
C ASP A 363 7.47 -10.64 -7.48
N TYR A 364 8.54 -10.21 -8.16
CA TYR A 364 9.02 -8.84 -8.08
C TYR A 364 8.03 -7.86 -8.75
N LEU A 365 7.64 -6.83 -8.02
CA LEU A 365 6.66 -5.84 -8.46
C LEU A 365 7.29 -4.53 -8.94
N GLY A 366 8.42 -4.12 -8.36
CA GLY A 366 9.09 -2.87 -8.69
C GLY A 366 9.88 -2.28 -7.52
N MET A 367 10.29 -1.02 -7.64
CA MET A 367 10.95 -0.29 -6.58
C MET A 367 9.99 0.68 -5.90
N LEU A 368 10.12 0.84 -4.59
CA LEU A 368 9.32 1.74 -3.77
C LEU A 368 10.25 2.63 -2.95
N SER A 369 10.04 3.95 -3.00
CA SER A 369 10.68 4.90 -2.10
C SER A 369 9.83 5.17 -0.86
N VAL A 370 10.45 5.03 0.31
CA VAL A 370 9.82 5.05 1.62
C VAL A 370 10.58 5.98 2.56
N ARG A 371 9.92 6.48 3.59
CA ARG A 371 10.51 7.41 4.56
C ARG A 371 11.03 6.65 5.78
N MET A 372 12.35 6.61 5.96
CA MET A 372 13.02 6.03 7.12
C MET A 372 12.89 6.96 8.33
N ILE A 373 12.36 6.46 9.45
CA ILE A 373 12.13 7.25 10.67
C ILE A 373 12.74 6.64 11.93
N GLY A 374 13.27 5.43 11.87
CA GLY A 374 13.79 4.78 13.07
C GLY A 374 14.54 3.49 12.83
N TRP A 375 15.05 2.92 13.91
CA TRP A 375 15.57 1.57 13.97
C TRP A 375 15.28 0.99 15.35
N GLY A 376 15.40 -0.33 15.46
CA GLY A 376 15.29 -0.99 16.75
C GLY A 376 15.82 -2.40 16.75
N LEU A 377 15.64 -3.04 17.90
CA LEU A 377 15.90 -4.45 18.14
C LEU A 377 14.64 -5.06 18.76
N TYR A 378 14.14 -6.15 18.19
CA TYR A 378 13.04 -6.90 18.78
C TYR A 378 13.39 -8.38 18.79
N GLN A 379 13.42 -8.99 19.98
CA GLN A 379 13.76 -10.40 20.18
C GLN A 379 15.08 -10.81 19.49
N GLY A 380 16.10 -9.94 19.54
CA GLY A 380 17.39 -10.19 18.90
C GLY A 380 17.46 -9.91 17.40
N GLN A 381 16.33 -9.59 16.73
CA GLN A 381 16.31 -9.20 15.32
C GLN A 381 16.31 -7.68 15.19
N ALA A 382 17.36 -7.14 14.56
CA ALA A 382 17.48 -5.72 14.24
C ALA A 382 16.56 -5.35 13.08
N TYR A 383 15.97 -4.16 13.14
CA TYR A 383 15.09 -3.64 12.09
C TYR A 383 15.29 -2.15 11.83
N TRP A 384 14.89 -1.74 10.63
CA TRP A 384 14.57 -0.37 10.25
C TRP A 384 13.09 -0.10 10.43
N LEU A 385 12.70 1.10 10.86
CA LEU A 385 11.30 1.55 10.98
C LEU A 385 11.01 2.61 9.91
N LEU A 386 10.01 2.37 9.09
CA LEU A 386 9.69 3.20 7.94
C LEU A 386 8.20 3.53 7.85
N ALA A 387 7.90 4.68 7.27
CA ALA A 387 6.57 5.09 6.86
C ALA A 387 6.37 4.83 5.36
N ASN A 388 5.26 4.17 5.02
CA ASN A 388 4.82 3.94 3.65
C ASN A 388 3.86 5.06 3.20
N SER A 389 3.48 5.07 1.91
CA SER A 389 2.57 6.05 1.28
C SER A 389 1.25 5.42 0.81
N TRP A 390 0.86 4.28 1.40
CA TRP A 390 -0.38 3.55 1.08
C TRP A 390 -1.50 3.79 2.08
N GLY A 391 -1.43 4.88 2.86
CA GLY A 391 -2.40 5.21 3.89
C GLY A 391 -2.25 4.40 5.19
N THR A 392 -2.96 4.82 6.23
CA THR A 392 -2.82 4.27 7.59
C THR A 392 -3.41 2.87 7.74
N SER A 393 -4.33 2.45 6.89
CA SER A 393 -4.95 1.11 7.03
C SER A 393 -4.04 -0.06 6.62
N TRP A 394 -2.94 0.23 5.93
CA TRP A 394 -1.95 -0.76 5.53
C TRP A 394 -0.91 -0.97 6.65
N GLY A 395 -0.46 -2.21 6.85
CA GLY A 395 0.62 -2.51 7.80
C GLY A 395 0.33 -2.10 9.24
N GLU A 396 1.34 -1.56 9.92
CA GLU A 396 1.24 -1.09 11.30
C GLU A 396 0.86 0.40 11.32
N ASN A 397 -0.40 0.71 11.02
CA ASN A 397 -0.91 2.08 10.89
C ASN A 397 -0.18 2.91 9.81
N GLY A 398 0.15 2.30 8.67
CA GLY A 398 0.92 2.90 7.58
C GLY A 398 2.44 2.75 7.73
N PHE A 399 2.91 2.26 8.88
CA PHE A 399 4.31 1.97 9.12
C PHE A 399 4.63 0.49 8.90
N PHE A 400 5.91 0.21 8.71
CA PHE A 400 6.42 -1.15 8.69
C PHE A 400 7.85 -1.21 9.22
N LYS A 401 8.26 -2.43 9.58
CA LYS A 401 9.64 -2.72 9.95
C LYS A 401 10.21 -3.73 8.97
N ILE A 402 11.48 -3.56 8.61
CA ILE A 402 12.21 -4.44 7.69
C ILE A 402 13.55 -4.82 8.30
N ARG A 403 14.04 -6.04 8.03
CA ARG A 403 15.32 -6.53 8.58
C ARG A 403 16.46 -5.58 8.22
N ARG A 404 17.28 -5.29 9.22
CA ARG A 404 18.49 -4.45 9.13
C ARG A 404 19.75 -5.32 9.14
N PHE A 405 20.86 -4.79 8.62
CA PHE A 405 22.20 -5.41 8.52
C PHE A 405 22.37 -6.46 7.41
N VAL A 406 21.32 -6.79 6.68
CA VAL A 406 21.35 -7.79 5.61
C VAL A 406 20.96 -7.22 4.26
N ASN A 407 20.82 -5.88 4.16
CA ASN A 407 20.33 -5.19 2.98
C ASN A 407 19.05 -5.82 2.40
N GLU A 408 18.11 -6.16 3.30
CA GLU A 408 16.85 -6.81 2.97
C GLU A 408 16.12 -5.99 1.89
N CYS A 409 15.75 -6.66 0.80
CA CYS A 409 15.12 -6.01 -0.35
C CYS A 409 15.85 -4.75 -0.87
N TRP A 410 17.18 -4.69 -0.78
CA TRP A 410 18.00 -3.55 -1.25
C TRP A 410 17.75 -2.22 -0.51
N ILE A 411 17.08 -2.24 0.65
CA ILE A 411 16.69 -1.02 1.38
C ILE A 411 17.88 -0.15 1.81
N GLU A 412 19.09 -0.71 1.86
CA GLU A 412 20.31 -0.04 2.36
C GLU A 412 21.17 0.56 1.24
N ASN A 413 20.82 0.33 -0.04
CA ASN A 413 21.62 0.79 -1.19
C ASN A 413 21.39 2.26 -1.56
N PHE A 414 20.15 2.73 -1.50
CA PHE A 414 19.75 4.04 -2.01
C PHE A 414 19.09 4.85 -0.92
N ARG A 415 19.84 5.80 -0.37
CA ARG A 415 19.38 6.71 0.68
C ARG A 415 19.59 8.15 0.26
N TYR A 416 18.55 8.96 0.38
CA TYR A 416 18.55 10.34 -0.04
C TYR A 416 18.00 11.25 1.05
N ALA A 417 18.59 12.43 1.17
CA ALA A 417 18.11 13.47 2.08
C ALA A 417 18.39 14.86 1.52
N GLY A 418 17.83 15.89 2.15
CA GLY A 418 18.19 17.27 1.90
C GLY A 418 17.93 18.15 3.10
N ASP A 419 18.67 19.26 3.19
CA ASP A 419 18.48 20.25 4.25
C ASP A 419 17.65 21.42 3.71
N PRO A 420 16.64 21.90 4.44
CA PRO A 420 15.81 23.01 3.99
C PRO A 420 16.57 24.34 4.01
N ASP A 421 16.27 25.20 3.05
CA ASP A 421 16.64 26.62 3.09
C ASP A 421 15.54 27.42 3.80
N LEU A 422 15.78 27.74 5.07
CA LEU A 422 14.84 28.49 5.91
C LEU A 422 15.07 30.01 5.88
N SER A 423 16.07 30.50 5.12
CA SER A 423 16.47 31.92 5.12
C SER A 423 15.36 32.91 4.73
N LYS A 424 14.30 32.43 4.08
CA LYS A 424 13.14 33.23 3.68
C LYS A 424 11.90 33.04 4.56
N LYS A 425 11.95 32.15 5.54
CA LYS A 425 10.79 31.75 6.38
C LYS A 425 11.00 32.08 7.87
N LEU A 426 12.25 32.24 8.30
CA LEU A 426 12.67 32.66 9.65
C LEU A 426 13.50 33.93 9.51
#